data_AF-A0A6M4PU22-F1
#
_entry.id   AF-A0A6M4PU22-F1
#
_cell.length_a   1.000
_cell.length_b   1.000
_cell.length_c   1.000
_cell.angle_alpha   90.00
_cell.angle_beta   90.00
_cell.angle_gamma   90.00
#
_symmetry.space_group_name_H-M   'P 1'
#
loop_
_entity.id
_entity.type
_entity.pdbx_description
1 polymer ?
#
loop_
_entity_poly.entity_id
_entity_poly.type
_entity_poly.pdbx_seq_one_letter_code
_entity_poly.pdbx_strand_id
1 'polypeptide(L)'
;MDPARPAAHVLSGLPGHVAGQDRARPIAGRLMSALAPGSRLCVNDGARGVDPVSERAQEAYADSGAVPYNPRTVEETTSIFDVPHLVGPGVLPAHRWCPEPGPPAPKDVAEHGGPARKR
;
A
#
# COMPACT_ATOMS: atom_id res chain seq x y z
N MET A 1 -2.00 20.59 12.47
CA MET A 1 -2.99 19.53 12.18
C MET A 1 -3.80 19.32 13.45
N ASP A 2 -5.12 19.19 13.37
CA ASP A 2 -5.98 18.87 14.51
C ASP A 2 -6.37 17.38 14.45
N PRO A 3 -5.82 16.51 15.32
CA PRO A 3 -6.08 15.07 15.29
C PRO A 3 -7.51 14.72 15.74
N ALA A 4 -8.25 15.67 16.36
CA ALA A 4 -9.64 15.48 16.73
C ALA A 4 -10.61 15.61 15.54
N ARG A 5 -10.12 16.06 14.38
CA ARG A 5 -10.89 16.12 13.13
C ARG A 5 -10.46 14.99 12.18
N PRO A 6 -11.37 14.47 11.33
CA PRO A 6 -11.01 13.45 10.36
C PRO A 6 -9.88 13.91 9.44
N ALA A 7 -8.85 13.08 9.30
CA ALA A 7 -7.69 13.33 8.44
C ALA A 7 -7.43 12.12 7.52
N ALA A 8 -6.52 12.28 6.56
CA ALA A 8 -6.08 11.20 5.69
C ALA A 8 -4.58 10.97 5.87
N HIS A 9 -4.20 9.71 6.10
CA HIS A 9 -2.82 9.25 5.99
C HIS A 9 -2.60 8.61 4.62
N VAL A 10 -1.50 8.96 3.96
CA VAL A 10 -1.10 8.41 2.67
C VAL A 10 0.25 7.72 2.86
N LEU A 11 0.28 6.42 2.61
CA LEU A 11 1.47 5.57 2.66
C LEU A 11 1.72 5.02 1.26
N SER A 12 2.28 5.84 0.37
CA SER A 12 2.56 5.49 -1.02
C SER A 12 4.04 5.15 -1.18
N GLY A 13 4.34 3.93 -1.63
CA GLY A 13 5.71 3.42 -1.77
C GLY A 13 6.49 3.28 -0.45
N LEU A 14 5.83 3.42 0.70
CA LEU A 14 6.46 3.40 2.02
C LEU A 14 6.54 2.01 2.67
N PRO A 15 5.50 1.14 2.59
CA PRO A 15 5.54 -0.12 3.33
C PRO A 15 6.75 -0.99 3.01
N GLY A 16 7.23 -1.03 1.76
CA GLY A 16 8.36 -1.85 1.34
C GLY A 16 9.71 -1.41 1.93
N HIS A 17 9.80 -0.18 2.44
CA HIS A 17 10.96 0.29 3.20
C HIS A 17 10.95 -0.13 4.67
N VAL A 18 9.83 -0.68 5.16
CA VAL A 18 9.76 -1.27 6.49
C VAL A 18 10.33 -2.68 6.44
N ALA A 19 11.49 -2.87 7.06
CA ALA A 19 12.10 -4.18 7.22
C ALA A 19 11.18 -5.11 8.04
N GLY A 20 10.99 -6.33 7.55
CA GLY A 20 10.07 -7.32 8.13
C GLY A 20 8.66 -7.23 7.54
N GLN A 21 8.15 -8.37 7.07
CA GLN A 21 6.84 -8.44 6.42
C GLN A 21 5.68 -8.17 7.39
N ASP A 22 5.89 -8.48 8.67
CA ASP A 22 4.93 -8.37 9.77
C ASP A 22 4.82 -6.96 10.39
N ARG A 23 5.69 -6.02 10.03
CA ARG A 23 5.77 -4.71 10.70
C ARG A 23 4.92 -3.61 10.10
N ALA A 24 4.63 -3.64 8.79
CA ALA A 24 3.86 -2.58 8.13
C ALA A 24 2.44 -2.47 8.70
N ARG A 25 1.77 -3.60 8.94
CA ARG A 25 0.42 -3.66 9.52
C ARG A 25 0.33 -3.01 10.92
N PRO A 26 1.11 -3.41 11.95
CA PRO A 26 1.03 -2.78 13.27
C PRO A 26 1.41 -1.30 13.25
N ILE A 27 2.34 -0.89 12.38
CA ILE A 27 2.67 0.54 12.18
C ILE A 27 1.45 1.30 11.64
N ALA A 28 0.81 0.81 10.58
CA ALA A 28 -0.40 1.41 10.03
C ALA A 28 -1.53 1.46 11.07
N GLY A 29 -1.71 0.39 11.85
CA GLY A 29 -2.66 0.34 12.96
C GLY A 29 -2.41 1.43 14.01
N ARG A 30 -1.16 1.63 14.42
CA ARG A 30 -0.76 2.67 15.40
C ARG A 30 -0.93 4.09 14.84
N LEU A 31 -0.64 4.31 13.56
CA LEU A 31 -0.88 5.59 12.91
C LEU A 31 -2.38 5.91 12.90
N MET A 32 -3.21 4.93 12.52
CA MET A 32 -4.66 5.10 12.49
C MET A 32 -5.29 5.21 13.87
N SER A 33 -4.72 4.60 14.92
CA SER A 33 -5.27 4.69 16.27
C SER A 33 -5.29 6.12 16.81
N ALA A 34 -4.35 6.97 16.37
CA ALA A 34 -4.24 8.36 16.80
C ALA A 34 -5.27 9.33 16.16
N LEU A 35 -6.01 8.88 15.14
CA LEU A 35 -6.91 9.75 14.36
C LEU A 35 -8.38 9.66 14.79
N ALA A 36 -9.17 10.71 14.55
CA ALA A 36 -10.61 10.67 14.79
C ALA A 36 -11.35 9.64 13.89
N PRO A 37 -12.49 9.08 14.34
CA PRO A 37 -13.44 8.36 13.49
C PRO A 37 -13.74 9.10 12.18
N GLY A 38 -13.88 8.38 11.07
CA GLY A 38 -14.05 8.95 9.73
C GLY A 38 -12.76 9.35 9.00
N SER A 39 -11.61 9.25 9.67
CA SER A 39 -10.30 9.38 9.02
C SER A 39 -10.05 8.29 7.99
N ARG A 40 -9.13 8.52 7.05
CA ARG A 40 -8.82 7.62 5.94
C ARG A 40 -7.36 7.19 5.96
N LEU A 41 -7.11 5.99 5.45
CA LEU A 41 -5.78 5.48 5.12
C LEU A 41 -5.77 5.18 3.63
N CYS A 42 -4.78 5.67 2.89
CA CYS A 42 -4.49 5.24 1.54
C CYS A 42 -3.13 4.55 1.53
N VAL A 43 -3.06 3.31 1.05
CA VAL A 43 -1.80 2.58 0.88
C VAL A 43 -1.67 2.17 -0.57
N ASN A 44 -0.50 2.36 -1.16
CA ASN A 44 -0.06 1.64 -2.35
C ASN A 44 1.41 1.28 -2.20
N ASP A 45 1.81 0.14 -2.77
CA ASP A 45 3.19 -0.31 -2.69
C ASP A 45 3.50 -1.36 -3.76
N GLY A 46 4.79 -1.59 -3.99
CA GLY A 46 5.28 -2.65 -4.87
C GLY A 46 4.82 -4.03 -4.42
N ALA A 47 4.36 -4.84 -5.36
CA ALA A 47 3.81 -6.17 -5.13
C ALA A 47 4.70 -7.26 -5.75
N ARG A 48 5.10 -8.25 -4.93
CA ARG A 48 5.72 -9.49 -5.41
C ARG A 48 4.67 -10.45 -5.96
N GLY A 49 5.10 -11.37 -6.82
CA GLY A 49 4.27 -12.36 -7.49
C GLY A 49 3.49 -11.82 -8.69
N VAL A 50 3.71 -10.56 -9.08
CA VAL A 50 2.92 -9.88 -10.13
C VAL A 50 3.69 -9.76 -11.44
N ASP A 51 4.94 -9.29 -11.38
CA ASP A 51 5.74 -9.02 -12.57
C ASP A 51 7.20 -9.45 -12.36
N PRO A 52 7.67 -10.49 -13.07
CA PRO A 52 9.02 -11.02 -12.87
C PRO A 52 10.12 -10.04 -13.29
N VAL A 53 9.82 -9.06 -14.14
CA VAL A 53 10.79 -8.00 -14.50
C VAL A 53 11.00 -7.07 -13.31
N SER A 54 9.90 -6.63 -12.69
CA SER A 54 9.94 -5.81 -11.48
C SER A 54 10.66 -6.52 -10.33
N GLU A 55 10.42 -7.82 -10.13
CA GLU A 55 11.11 -8.60 -9.08
C GLU A 55 12.63 -8.67 -9.29
N ARG A 56 13.09 -8.98 -10.51
CA ARG A 56 14.52 -8.98 -10.82
C ARG A 56 15.18 -7.62 -10.60
N ALA A 57 14.44 -6.53 -10.87
CA ALA A 57 14.93 -5.18 -10.59
C ALA A 57 15.07 -4.93 -9.08
N GLN A 58 14.15 -5.45 -8.25
CA GLN A 58 14.25 -5.36 -6.79
C GLN A 58 15.39 -6.21 -6.23
N GLU A 59 15.61 -7.41 -6.78
CA GLU A 59 16.76 -8.26 -6.43
C GLU A 59 18.08 -7.55 -6.75
N ALA A 60 18.23 -7.00 -7.95
CA ALA A 60 19.41 -6.23 -8.34
C ALA A 60 19.62 -4.99 -7.47
N TYR A 61 18.53 -4.33 -7.05
CA TYR A 61 18.60 -3.21 -6.12
C TYR A 61 19.11 -3.65 -4.73
N ALA A 62 18.62 -4.77 -4.20
CA ALA A 62 19.11 -5.33 -2.94
C ALA A 62 20.59 -5.74 -3.01
N ASP A 63 21.01 -6.34 -4.13
CA ASP A 63 22.40 -6.78 -4.35
C ASP A 63 23.39 -5.62 -4.54
N SER A 64 22.90 -4.41 -4.83
CA SER A 64 23.73 -3.21 -5.02
C SER A 64 24.37 -2.68 -3.72
N GLY A 65 23.97 -3.21 -2.56
CA GLY A 65 24.36 -2.69 -1.25
C GLY A 65 23.53 -1.50 -0.77
N ALA A 66 22.50 -1.10 -1.52
CA ALA A 66 21.48 -0.16 -1.07
C ALA A 66 20.64 -0.76 0.07
N VAL A 67 19.94 0.09 0.83
CA VAL A 67 18.97 -0.38 1.82
C VAL A 67 17.87 -1.17 1.10
N PRO A 68 17.68 -2.47 1.40
CA PRO A 68 16.76 -3.30 0.61
C PRO A 68 15.32 -2.79 0.66
N TYR A 69 14.64 -2.88 -0.48
CA TYR A 69 13.20 -2.72 -0.58
C TYR A 69 12.53 -4.11 -0.49
N ASN A 70 11.49 -4.22 0.34
CA ASN A 70 10.87 -5.48 0.75
C ASN A 70 9.43 -5.53 0.22
N PRO A 71 9.21 -5.82 -1.08
CA PRO A 71 7.87 -5.87 -1.64
C PRO A 71 7.06 -7.00 -0.98
N ARG A 72 5.76 -6.73 -0.80
CA ARG A 72 4.77 -7.63 -0.21
C ARG A 72 3.96 -8.33 -1.29
N THR A 73 3.34 -9.47 -1.01
CA THR A 73 2.29 -9.98 -1.89
C THR A 73 1.06 -9.07 -1.84
N VAL A 74 0.14 -9.21 -2.78
CA VAL A 74 -1.13 -8.47 -2.75
C VAL A 74 -1.92 -8.80 -1.48
N GLU A 75 -1.88 -10.05 -1.03
CA GLU A 75 -2.52 -10.52 0.21
C GLU A 75 -1.86 -9.89 1.45
N GLU A 76 -0.53 -9.85 1.51
CA GLU A 76 0.21 -9.21 2.60
C GLU A 76 -0.09 -7.70 2.66
N THR A 77 -0.14 -7.01 1.53
CA THR A 77 -0.57 -5.61 1.45
C THR A 77 -2.03 -5.44 1.89
N THR A 78 -2.91 -6.37 1.52
CA THR A 78 -4.33 -6.35 1.93
C THR A 78 -4.47 -6.45 3.45
N SER A 79 -3.62 -7.23 4.12
CA SER A 79 -3.65 -7.39 5.59
C SER A 79 -3.37 -6.11 6.38
N ILE A 80 -2.77 -5.09 5.76
CA ILE A 80 -2.56 -3.76 6.37
C ILE A 80 -3.91 -3.11 6.72
N PHE A 81 -4.96 -3.46 5.97
CA PHE A 81 -6.32 -2.95 6.15
C PHE A 81 -7.19 -3.79 7.10
N ASP A 82 -6.64 -4.74 7.86
CA ASP A 82 -7.43 -5.48 8.85
C ASP A 82 -7.94 -4.58 10.00
N VAL A 83 -7.28 -3.45 10.26
CA VAL A 83 -7.66 -2.49 11.31
C VAL A 83 -8.63 -1.41 10.78
N PRO A 84 -8.32 -0.65 9.71
CA PRO A 84 -9.27 0.27 9.08
C PRO A 84 -10.10 -0.44 8.01
N HIS A 85 -11.40 -0.15 7.91
CA HIS A 85 -12.26 -0.85 6.95
C HIS A 85 -11.91 -0.47 5.51
N LEU A 86 -11.47 -1.46 4.73
CA LEU A 86 -11.17 -1.31 3.30
C LEU A 86 -12.40 -0.81 2.53
N VAL A 87 -12.19 0.17 1.65
CA VAL A 87 -13.22 0.72 0.77
C VAL A 87 -13.20 -0.07 -0.54
N GLY A 88 -14.38 -0.44 -1.05
CA GLY A 88 -14.51 -1.15 -2.33
C GLY A 88 -14.00 -0.32 -3.51
N PRO A 89 -13.36 -0.95 -4.52
CA PRO A 89 -13.25 -2.41 -4.74
C PRO A 89 -12.16 -3.13 -3.93
N GLY A 90 -11.39 -2.43 -3.10
CA GLY A 90 -10.33 -3.00 -2.27
C GLY A 90 -8.93 -2.91 -2.89
N VAL A 91 -8.04 -3.87 -2.60
CA VAL A 91 -6.68 -3.80 -3.12
C VAL A 91 -6.63 -4.26 -4.57
N LEU A 92 -6.16 -3.39 -5.46
CA LEU A 92 -6.02 -3.61 -6.90
C LEU A 92 -4.72 -2.97 -7.41
N PRO A 93 -4.28 -3.27 -8.64
CA PRO A 93 -3.26 -2.47 -9.31
C PRO A 93 -3.59 -0.97 -9.22
N ALA A 94 -2.64 -0.13 -8.84
CA ALA A 94 -2.89 1.27 -8.48
C ALA A 94 -3.61 2.06 -9.59
N HIS A 95 -3.24 1.83 -10.86
CA HIS A 95 -3.87 2.47 -12.02
C HIS A 95 -5.35 2.07 -12.28
N ARG A 96 -5.86 1.04 -11.60
CA ARG A 96 -7.28 0.62 -11.68
C ARG A 96 -8.17 1.27 -10.63
N TRP A 97 -7.60 2.06 -9.72
CA TRP A 97 -8.37 2.82 -8.73
C TRP A 97 -8.92 4.09 -9.35
N CYS A 98 -10.25 4.16 -9.53
CA CYS A 98 -10.96 5.29 -10.12
C CYS A 98 -10.30 5.82 -11.41
N PRO A 99 -10.11 4.97 -12.44
CA PRO A 99 -9.44 5.39 -13.67
C PRO A 99 -10.27 6.45 -14.40
N GLU A 100 -9.59 7.40 -15.03
CA GLU A 100 -10.24 8.34 -15.95
C GLU A 100 -10.84 7.60 -17.16
N PRO A 101 -11.91 8.14 -17.78
CA PRO A 101 -12.47 7.56 -19.00
C PRO A 101 -11.43 7.46 -20.12
N GLY A 102 -11.29 6.29 -20.73
CA GLY A 102 -10.34 6.05 -21.80
C GLY A 102 -10.05 4.57 -22.03
N PRO A 103 -9.20 4.23 -23.01
CA PRO A 103 -8.73 2.86 -23.18
C PRO A 103 -7.93 2.45 -21.92
N PRO A 104 -8.08 1.21 -21.45
CA PRO A 104 -7.34 0.73 -20.28
C PRO A 104 -5.83 0.72 -20.55
N ALA A 105 -5.04 0.81 -19.49
CA ALA A 105 -3.60 0.58 -19.59
C ALA A 105 -3.34 -0.82 -20.19
N PRO A 106 -2.32 -0.96 -21.05
CA PRO A 106 -2.08 -2.21 -21.78
C PRO A 106 -1.61 -3.37 -20.88
N LYS A 107 -1.06 -3.05 -19.69
CA LYS A 107 -0.61 -4.04 -18.71
C LYS A 107 -0.78 -3.46 -17.30
N ASP A 108 -1.04 -4.34 -16.34
CA ASP A 108 -1.00 -3.97 -14.94
C ASP A 108 0.41 -3.63 -14.46
N VAL A 109 0.49 -2.64 -13.58
CA VAL A 109 1.72 -2.32 -12.84
C VAL A 109 1.85 -3.23 -11.62
N ALA A 110 3.08 -3.54 -11.23
CA ALA A 110 3.39 -4.29 -10.01
C ALA A 110 3.30 -3.40 -8.75
N GLU A 111 2.34 -2.48 -8.70
CA GLU A 111 2.04 -1.63 -7.55
C GLU A 111 0.57 -1.80 -7.22
N HIS A 112 0.26 -2.17 -5.98
CA HIS A 112 -1.09 -2.49 -5.54
C HIS A 112 -1.46 -1.69 -4.31
N GLY A 113 -2.73 -1.31 -4.20
CA GLY A 113 -3.17 -0.47 -3.11
C GLY A 113 -4.67 -0.24 -3.09
N GLY A 114 -5.08 0.54 -2.10
CA GLY A 114 -6.46 1.02 -1.95
C GLY A 114 -6.64 1.96 -0.74
N PRO A 115 -7.79 2.61 -0.64
CA PRO A 115 -8.20 3.40 0.51
C PRO A 115 -8.99 2.57 1.53
N ALA A 116 -8.92 2.98 2.78
CA ALA A 116 -9.71 2.47 3.88
C ALA A 116 -10.21 3.62 4.77
N ARG A 117 -11.27 3.36 5.52
CA ARG A 117 -11.90 4.33 6.44
C ARG A 117 -11.87 3.79 7.87
N LYS A 118 -11.41 4.62 8.80
CA LYS A 118 -11.58 4.40 10.24
C LYS A 118 -13.05 4.60 10.60
N ARG A 119 -13.65 3.62 11.29
CA ARG A 119 -15.03 3.77 11.78
C ARG A 119 -15.12 4.81 12.87
#